data_AF-A0A956M032-F1
#
_entry.id   AF-A0A956M032-F1
#
_cell.length_a   1.000
_cell.length_b   1.000
_cell.length_c   1.000
_cell.angle_alpha   90.00
_cell.angle_beta   90.00
_cell.angle_gamma   90.00
#
_symmetry.space_group_name_H-M   'P 1'
#
loop_
_entity.id
_entity.type
_entity.pdbx_description
1 polymer ?
#
loop_
_entity_poly.entity_id
_entity_poly.type
_entity_poly.pdbx_seq_one_letter_code
_entity_poly.pdbx_strand_id
1 'polypeptide(L)'
;DAGMDITGATMIVITLEPPGDMDETPSDIKLLAAPVVDGESDLALNIPNRDVLETMTTGAFFLATPSDNPDVPDNNDMGIWYITMPGPAAGLQDLPDIGPNWMYEGWVVDLSSGSPVPYTTGKFSSAEGADSDEAGCNGGGPPFPGEDYVPFQCGPVLDLDTGDFVTVITIEPSPDNLPMPFQLKPLAGAIPTDAQGQNNPMTNQAADTFPTGLGQLYTGPTPAIESTWGSVKALYR
;
A
#
# COMPACT_ATOMS: atom_id res chain seq x y z
N ASP A 1 35.10 23.44 -7.94
CA ASP A 1 34.00 22.69 -8.57
C ASP A 1 33.89 23.00 -10.04
N ALA A 2 34.35 22.08 -10.88
CA ALA A 2 33.85 22.04 -12.25
C ALA A 2 32.47 21.37 -12.13
N GLY A 3 31.41 22.17 -12.17
CA GLY A 3 30.04 21.67 -12.13
C GLY A 3 29.86 20.62 -13.22
N MET A 4 29.40 19.44 -12.84
CA MET A 4 29.10 18.36 -13.77
C MET A 4 28.06 18.86 -14.77
N ASP A 5 28.33 18.67 -16.06
CA ASP A 5 27.41 19.04 -17.13
C ASP A 5 26.23 18.07 -17.14
N ILE A 6 25.10 18.51 -16.59
CA ILE A 6 23.87 17.72 -16.53
C ILE A 6 23.03 17.79 -17.81
N THR A 7 23.46 18.57 -18.83
CA THR A 7 22.67 18.74 -20.06
C THR A 7 22.55 17.48 -20.90
N GLY A 8 23.39 16.48 -20.65
CA GLY A 8 23.33 15.16 -21.28
C GLY A 8 22.42 14.15 -20.57
N ALA A 9 21.78 14.50 -19.45
CA ALA A 9 20.91 13.57 -18.73
C ALA A 9 19.66 13.23 -19.56
N THR A 10 19.37 11.94 -19.69
CA THR A 10 18.23 11.43 -20.49
C THR A 10 17.02 11.04 -19.65
N MET A 11 17.16 10.98 -18.34
CA MET A 11 16.14 10.52 -17.40
C MET A 11 16.40 11.10 -16.02
N ILE A 12 15.34 11.39 -15.27
CA ILE A 12 15.40 11.63 -13.82
C ILE A 12 14.76 10.43 -13.13
N VAL A 13 15.44 9.94 -12.09
CA VAL A 13 14.97 8.81 -11.27
C VAL A 13 15.08 9.19 -9.80
N ILE A 14 14.02 8.95 -9.03
CA ILE A 14 13.96 9.13 -7.58
C ILE A 14 13.87 7.75 -6.95
N THR A 15 14.77 7.46 -6.01
CA THR A 15 14.83 6.19 -5.28
C THR A 15 14.38 6.33 -3.84
N LEU A 16 13.87 5.23 -3.28
CA LEU A 16 13.61 5.11 -1.85
C LEU A 16 14.83 4.49 -1.18
N GLU A 17 15.48 5.26 -0.32
CA GLU A 17 16.68 4.82 0.41
C GLU A 17 16.35 4.42 1.84
N PRO A 18 16.96 3.35 2.39
CA PRO A 18 16.81 2.99 3.79
C PRO A 18 17.27 4.12 4.75
N PRO A 19 16.64 4.24 5.93
CA PRO A 19 17.10 5.17 6.97
C PRO A 19 18.58 4.96 7.33
N GLY A 20 19.36 6.02 7.26
CA GLY A 20 20.80 5.98 7.58
C GLY A 20 21.69 5.39 6.49
N ASP A 21 21.16 5.15 5.29
CA ASP A 21 21.98 4.71 4.17
C ASP A 21 23.02 5.78 3.78
N MET A 22 24.27 5.33 3.65
CA MET A 22 25.43 6.13 3.29
C MET A 22 26.05 5.65 1.96
N ASP A 23 25.51 4.60 1.34
CA ASP A 23 25.87 4.21 -0.02
C ASP A 23 25.49 5.31 -1.01
N GLU A 24 26.36 5.54 -1.97
CA GLU A 24 26.14 6.47 -3.09
C GLU A 24 25.55 5.73 -4.31
N THR A 25 25.22 4.45 -4.18
CA THR A 25 24.50 3.70 -5.20
C THR A 25 23.00 3.75 -4.88
N PRO A 26 22.16 4.28 -5.78
CA PRO A 26 20.73 4.36 -5.52
C PRO A 26 20.11 2.97 -5.39
N SER A 27 19.20 2.77 -4.42
CA SER A 27 18.53 1.48 -4.19
C SER A 27 17.80 0.96 -5.42
N ASP A 28 17.50 -0.34 -5.45
CA ASP A 28 16.71 -0.94 -6.53
C ASP A 28 15.24 -0.48 -6.55
N ILE A 29 14.79 0.25 -5.52
CA ILE A 29 13.43 0.78 -5.41
C ILE A 29 13.36 2.16 -6.07
N LYS A 30 13.14 2.16 -7.39
CA LYS A 30 12.98 3.38 -8.21
C LYS A 30 11.53 3.87 -8.12
N LEU A 31 11.23 4.78 -7.18
CA LEU A 31 9.88 5.25 -6.89
C LEU A 31 9.29 6.11 -8.01
N LEU A 32 10.01 7.14 -8.48
CA LEU A 32 9.56 7.99 -9.59
C LEU A 32 10.59 7.94 -10.71
N ALA A 33 10.15 7.88 -11.96
CA ALA A 33 11.04 7.98 -13.10
C ALA A 33 10.32 8.56 -14.32
N ALA A 34 11.05 9.35 -15.10
CA ALA A 34 10.59 9.83 -16.40
C ALA A 34 11.77 10.30 -17.28
N PRO A 35 11.63 10.22 -18.61
CA PRO A 35 12.64 10.76 -19.53
C PRO A 35 12.74 12.28 -19.41
N VAL A 36 13.93 12.81 -19.69
CA VAL A 36 14.13 14.25 -19.83
C VAL A 36 13.85 14.67 -21.26
N VAL A 37 12.98 15.65 -21.45
CA VAL A 37 12.66 16.29 -22.73
C VAL A 37 12.78 17.80 -22.54
N ASP A 38 13.63 18.45 -23.35
CA ASP A 38 13.87 19.89 -23.29
C ASP A 38 14.27 20.42 -21.88
N GLY A 39 14.93 19.57 -21.08
CA GLY A 39 15.36 19.91 -19.73
C GLY A 39 14.29 19.70 -18.65
N GLU A 40 13.11 19.21 -18.99
CA GLU A 40 12.03 18.88 -18.06
C GLU A 40 11.72 17.38 -18.05
N SER A 41 11.11 16.89 -16.97
CA SER A 41 10.78 15.48 -16.78
C SER A 41 9.49 15.36 -15.96
N ASP A 42 8.42 14.86 -16.57
CA ASP A 42 7.14 14.60 -15.91
C ASP A 42 7.19 13.28 -15.13
N LEU A 43 7.66 13.35 -13.89
CA LEU A 43 7.86 12.22 -13.01
C LEU A 43 6.54 11.60 -12.58
N ALA A 44 6.43 10.28 -12.73
CA ALA A 44 5.32 9.47 -12.25
C ALA A 44 5.83 8.23 -11.54
N LEU A 45 4.93 7.58 -10.77
CA LEU A 45 5.22 6.32 -10.10
C LEU A 45 5.80 5.30 -11.07
N ASN A 46 6.97 4.77 -10.74
CA ASN A 46 7.70 3.81 -11.55
C ASN A 46 7.57 2.41 -10.93
N ILE A 47 6.40 1.81 -11.13
CA ILE A 47 6.06 0.47 -10.68
C ILE A 47 5.57 -0.37 -11.87
N PRO A 48 5.88 -1.69 -11.93
CA PRO A 48 5.29 -2.58 -12.93
C PRO A 48 3.77 -2.50 -12.94
N ASN A 49 3.19 -2.55 -14.15
CA ASN A 49 1.74 -2.56 -14.38
C ASN A 49 0.96 -1.39 -13.72
N ARG A 50 1.60 -0.21 -13.60
CA ARG A 50 0.96 1.01 -13.11
C ARG A 50 -0.36 1.34 -13.81
N ASP A 51 -0.43 1.15 -15.12
CA ASP A 51 -1.63 1.42 -15.93
C ASP A 51 -2.82 0.54 -15.51
N VAL A 52 -2.56 -0.72 -15.15
CA VAL A 52 -3.58 -1.61 -14.56
C VAL A 52 -3.99 -1.10 -13.18
N LEU A 53 -3.04 -0.69 -12.34
CA LEU A 53 -3.34 -0.11 -11.03
C LEU A 53 -4.22 1.15 -11.11
N GLU A 54 -3.99 2.00 -12.11
CA GLU A 54 -4.75 3.25 -12.30
C GLU A 54 -6.14 3.04 -12.90
N THR A 55 -6.39 1.88 -13.49
CA THR A 55 -7.65 1.56 -14.18
C THR A 55 -8.44 0.43 -13.54
N MET A 56 -7.90 -0.24 -12.51
CA MET A 56 -8.64 -1.27 -11.77
C MET A 56 -9.96 -0.72 -11.27
N THR A 57 -11.04 -1.46 -11.46
CA THR A 57 -12.37 -0.88 -11.29
C THR A 57 -12.86 -0.93 -9.85
N THR A 58 -12.58 -2.00 -9.10
CA THR A 58 -13.12 -2.22 -7.74
C THR A 58 -12.44 -3.39 -7.01
N GLY A 59 -12.41 -3.33 -5.68
CA GLY A 59 -12.22 -4.51 -4.81
C GLY A 59 -13.44 -4.72 -3.91
N ALA A 60 -13.43 -5.77 -3.11
CA ALA A 60 -14.43 -5.98 -2.06
C ALA A 60 -13.85 -6.78 -0.88
N PHE A 61 -14.47 -6.61 0.28
CA PHE A 61 -14.20 -7.38 1.49
C PHE A 61 -15.49 -7.89 2.14
N PHE A 62 -15.35 -8.87 3.02
CA PHE A 62 -16.44 -9.46 3.80
C PHE A 62 -15.99 -9.57 5.25
N LEU A 63 -16.86 -9.19 6.19
CA LEU A 63 -16.57 -9.38 7.61
C LEU A 63 -16.92 -10.81 8.04
N ALA A 64 -15.92 -11.54 8.52
CA ALA A 64 -16.03 -12.89 9.04
C ALA A 64 -14.81 -13.21 9.89
N THR A 65 -14.96 -14.15 10.83
CA THR A 65 -13.86 -14.69 11.64
C THR A 65 -13.74 -16.21 11.41
N PRO A 66 -13.20 -16.68 10.28
CA PRO A 66 -13.20 -18.09 9.91
C PRO A 66 -12.37 -18.99 10.83
N SER A 67 -11.43 -18.44 11.60
CA SER A 67 -10.69 -19.21 12.60
C SER A 67 -11.49 -19.50 13.87
N ASP A 68 -12.75 -19.04 13.92
CA ASP A 68 -13.78 -19.19 14.95
C ASP A 68 -13.53 -20.21 16.08
N ASN A 69 -13.92 -19.85 17.30
CA ASN A 69 -13.82 -20.70 18.48
C ASN A 69 -15.12 -20.59 19.31
N PRO A 70 -15.70 -21.73 19.81
CA PRO A 70 -16.86 -21.71 20.71
C PRO A 70 -16.75 -20.79 21.94
N ASP A 71 -15.56 -20.38 22.37
CA ASP A 71 -15.37 -19.47 23.50
C ASP A 71 -15.77 -18.02 23.21
N VAL A 72 -15.79 -17.60 21.95
CA VAL A 72 -16.15 -16.23 21.52
C VAL A 72 -17.22 -16.31 20.44
N PRO A 73 -18.48 -16.66 20.80
CA PRO A 73 -19.57 -16.69 19.84
C PRO A 73 -19.88 -15.27 19.33
N ASP A 74 -20.45 -15.18 18.13
CA ASP A 74 -20.88 -13.93 17.49
C ASP A 74 -19.73 -12.93 17.25
N ASN A 75 -18.66 -13.38 16.60
CA ASN A 75 -17.41 -12.64 16.36
C ASN A 75 -17.20 -12.25 14.89
N ASN A 76 -18.21 -12.33 14.01
CA ASN A 76 -18.03 -12.13 12.57
C ASN A 76 -17.64 -10.69 12.19
N ASP A 77 -17.85 -9.73 13.08
CA ASP A 77 -17.39 -8.35 13.02
C ASP A 77 -15.92 -8.17 13.45
N MET A 78 -15.27 -9.23 13.95
CA MET A 78 -13.89 -9.19 14.44
C MET A 78 -12.86 -9.68 13.43
N GLY A 79 -13.25 -9.93 12.18
CA GLY A 79 -12.33 -10.32 11.12
C GLY A 79 -12.72 -9.74 9.78
N ILE A 80 -11.74 -9.52 8.92
CA ILE A 80 -11.91 -8.95 7.59
C ILE A 80 -11.16 -9.81 6.58
N TRP A 81 -11.87 -10.19 5.52
CA TRP A 81 -11.30 -11.00 4.45
C TRP A 81 -11.60 -10.36 3.10
N TYR A 82 -10.58 -10.26 2.24
CA TYR A 82 -10.74 -9.68 0.91
C TYR A 82 -11.31 -10.70 -0.08
N ILE A 83 -12.53 -11.16 0.23
CA ILE A 83 -13.30 -12.18 -0.48
C ILE A 83 -14.70 -11.65 -0.84
N THR A 84 -15.39 -12.36 -1.72
CA THR A 84 -16.80 -12.10 -2.07
C THR A 84 -17.69 -13.33 -1.88
N MET A 85 -18.98 -13.08 -1.62
CA MET A 85 -20.05 -14.05 -1.47
C MET A 85 -21.17 -13.87 -2.52
N PRO A 86 -21.90 -14.94 -2.94
CA PRO A 86 -21.71 -16.34 -2.57
C PRO A 86 -20.35 -16.88 -3.05
N GLY A 87 -19.59 -17.47 -2.13
CA GLY A 87 -18.16 -17.77 -2.27
C GLY A 87 -17.64 -18.66 -1.12
N PRO A 88 -16.33 -18.69 -0.84
CA PRO A 88 -15.39 -17.58 -1.08
C PRO A 88 -14.76 -17.58 -2.47
N ALA A 89 -14.66 -16.39 -3.06
CA ALA A 89 -13.85 -16.05 -4.23
C ALA A 89 -13.04 -14.79 -3.94
N ALA A 90 -11.94 -14.56 -4.67
CA ALA A 90 -11.10 -13.37 -4.49
C ALA A 90 -11.95 -12.08 -4.63
N GLY A 91 -11.85 -11.20 -3.62
CA GLY A 91 -12.54 -9.92 -3.58
C GLY A 91 -11.74 -8.79 -4.19
N LEU A 92 -10.40 -8.89 -4.20
CA LEU A 92 -9.52 -7.96 -4.89
C LEU A 92 -9.39 -8.37 -6.35
N GLN A 93 -10.02 -7.63 -7.26
CA GLN A 93 -10.01 -7.95 -8.68
C GLN A 93 -8.89 -7.22 -9.40
N ASP A 94 -8.34 -7.87 -10.43
CA ASP A 94 -7.33 -7.28 -11.33
C ASP A 94 -6.09 -6.73 -10.62
N LEU A 95 -5.70 -7.28 -9.47
CA LEU A 95 -4.41 -6.98 -8.83
C LEU A 95 -3.27 -7.47 -9.72
N PRO A 96 -2.46 -6.58 -10.32
CA PRO A 96 -1.37 -7.01 -11.18
C PRO A 96 -0.14 -7.46 -10.37
N ASP A 97 0.75 -8.19 -11.03
CA ASP A 97 2.12 -8.37 -10.53
C ASP A 97 2.84 -7.02 -10.50
N ILE A 98 3.30 -6.59 -9.32
CA ILE A 98 4.01 -5.32 -9.09
C ILE A 98 5.54 -5.51 -8.97
N GLY A 99 6.04 -6.70 -9.29
CA GLY A 99 7.46 -7.03 -9.32
C GLY A 99 8.06 -7.27 -7.93
N PRO A 100 9.35 -7.66 -7.89
CA PRO A 100 9.98 -8.21 -6.67
C PRO A 100 10.29 -7.18 -5.58
N ASN A 101 10.29 -5.88 -5.93
CA ASN A 101 10.66 -4.80 -5.02
C ASN A 101 9.45 -4.19 -4.31
N TRP A 102 8.26 -4.77 -4.52
CA TRP A 102 7.01 -4.29 -3.97
C TRP A 102 6.14 -5.46 -3.50
N MET A 103 5.33 -5.23 -2.47
CA MET A 103 4.35 -6.18 -1.95
C MET A 103 3.04 -5.46 -1.69
N TYR A 104 1.91 -6.15 -1.77
CA TYR A 104 0.67 -5.61 -1.22
C TYR A 104 0.62 -5.86 0.29
N GLU A 105 -0.06 -4.99 1.02
CA GLU A 105 -0.42 -5.23 2.42
C GLU A 105 -1.84 -4.73 2.67
N GLY A 106 -2.62 -5.55 3.38
CA GLY A 106 -3.96 -5.17 3.80
C GLY A 106 -3.92 -4.47 5.15
N TRP A 107 -4.82 -3.51 5.35
CA TRP A 107 -4.92 -2.76 6.57
C TRP A 107 -6.37 -2.52 6.95
N VAL A 108 -6.62 -2.47 8.25
CA VAL A 108 -7.76 -1.83 8.88
C VAL A 108 -7.26 -0.63 9.67
N VAL A 109 -7.92 0.51 9.54
CA VAL A 109 -7.52 1.77 10.18
C VAL A 109 -8.66 2.30 11.02
N ASP A 110 -8.44 2.35 12.33
CA ASP A 110 -9.36 2.95 13.30
C ASP A 110 -9.23 4.48 13.28
N LEU A 111 -10.34 5.18 13.06
CA LEU A 111 -10.42 6.64 13.03
C LEU A 111 -11.11 7.25 14.26
N SER A 112 -11.57 6.44 15.22
CA SER A 112 -12.38 6.87 16.37
C SER A 112 -11.64 7.83 17.32
N SER A 113 -10.33 7.71 17.43
CA SER A 113 -9.50 8.45 18.39
C SER A 113 -8.98 9.81 17.88
N GLY A 114 -9.35 10.21 16.66
CA GLY A 114 -8.87 11.43 16.00
C GLY A 114 -7.43 11.37 15.49
N SER A 115 -6.70 10.29 15.78
CA SER A 115 -5.46 9.90 15.09
C SER A 115 -5.64 8.50 14.49
N PRO A 116 -5.34 8.27 13.21
CA PRO A 116 -5.49 6.96 12.59
C PRO A 116 -4.61 5.91 13.28
N VAL A 117 -5.20 4.79 13.68
CA VAL A 117 -4.49 3.63 14.24
C VAL A 117 -4.60 2.46 13.26
N PRO A 118 -3.52 2.14 12.51
CA PRO A 118 -3.54 1.05 11.55
C PRO A 118 -3.26 -0.32 12.21
N TYR A 119 -3.93 -1.34 11.71
CA TYR A 119 -3.76 -2.76 12.01
C TYR A 119 -3.56 -3.48 10.69
N THR A 120 -2.47 -4.23 10.55
CA THR A 120 -2.18 -4.99 9.33
C THR A 120 -3.12 -6.20 9.25
N THR A 121 -3.36 -6.68 8.03
CA THR A 121 -3.89 -8.04 7.78
C THR A 121 -2.81 -8.97 7.26
N GLY A 122 -1.60 -8.46 7.00
CA GLY A 122 -0.54 -9.22 6.34
C GLY A 122 -0.16 -8.76 4.95
N LYS A 123 1.07 -9.13 4.56
CA LYS A 123 1.63 -8.88 3.23
C LYS A 123 1.29 -10.02 2.27
N PHE A 124 0.92 -9.68 1.03
CA PHE A 124 0.61 -10.65 -0.02
C PHE A 124 1.10 -10.20 -1.40
N SER A 125 1.17 -11.16 -2.32
CA SER A 125 1.59 -10.92 -3.72
C SER A 125 0.47 -11.23 -4.73
N SER A 126 -0.64 -11.79 -4.28
CA SER A 126 -1.76 -12.23 -5.11
C SER A 126 -3.07 -12.08 -4.34
N ALA A 127 -4.16 -11.79 -5.06
CA ALA A 127 -5.52 -11.84 -4.53
C ALA A 127 -5.98 -13.28 -4.23
N GLU A 128 -5.37 -14.26 -4.89
CA GLU A 128 -5.64 -15.69 -4.74
C GLU A 128 -4.45 -16.34 -4.02
N GLY A 129 -4.60 -16.54 -2.72
CA GLY A 129 -3.55 -17.00 -1.81
C GLY A 129 -3.65 -16.29 -0.45
N ALA A 130 -3.23 -16.96 0.61
CA ALA A 130 -3.09 -16.31 1.92
C ALA A 130 -1.97 -15.25 1.88
N ASP A 131 -2.10 -14.26 2.75
CA ASP A 131 -1.03 -13.33 3.12
C ASP A 131 -0.02 -14.00 4.07
N SER A 132 0.86 -13.18 4.65
CA SER A 132 2.01 -13.62 5.45
C SER A 132 1.68 -14.31 6.76
N ASP A 133 0.48 -14.09 7.27
CA ASP A 133 0.02 -14.43 8.62
C ASP A 133 -1.33 -15.15 8.59
N GLU A 134 -2.00 -15.28 7.44
CA GLU A 134 -3.27 -15.98 7.34
C GLU A 134 -4.29 -15.36 8.33
N ALA A 135 -5.06 -16.14 9.07
CA ALA A 135 -5.96 -15.58 10.10
C ALA A 135 -5.25 -15.01 11.36
N GLY A 136 -3.92 -14.92 11.39
CA GLY A 136 -3.12 -14.39 12.51
C GLY A 136 -2.02 -15.33 13.01
N CYS A 137 -1.52 -15.14 14.23
CA CYS A 137 -0.30 -15.83 14.69
C CYS A 137 -0.38 -17.38 14.73
N ASN A 138 -1.59 -17.94 14.78
CA ASN A 138 -1.83 -19.38 14.77
C ASN A 138 -2.25 -19.91 13.38
N GLY A 139 -2.33 -19.02 12.39
CA GLY A 139 -2.72 -19.30 11.02
C GLY A 139 -4.19 -19.74 10.87
N GLY A 140 -4.49 -20.31 9.71
CA GLY A 140 -5.81 -20.80 9.32
C GLY A 140 -6.59 -19.82 8.45
N GLY A 141 -7.89 -20.08 8.32
CA GLY A 141 -8.77 -19.27 7.48
C GLY A 141 -8.74 -19.63 5.98
N PRO A 142 -9.47 -18.86 5.14
CA PRO A 142 -9.50 -19.02 3.70
C PRO A 142 -8.14 -18.79 3.03
N PRO A 143 -7.89 -19.36 1.83
CA PRO A 143 -6.68 -19.11 1.06
C PRO A 143 -6.76 -17.78 0.28
N PHE A 144 -7.05 -16.70 0.99
CA PHE A 144 -7.19 -15.33 0.47
C PHE A 144 -6.62 -14.36 1.51
N PRO A 145 -6.21 -13.14 1.15
CA PRO A 145 -5.73 -12.18 2.15
C PRO A 145 -6.85 -11.77 3.12
N GLY A 146 -6.53 -11.61 4.40
CA GLY A 146 -7.47 -11.31 5.47
C GLY A 146 -6.91 -11.63 6.85
N GLU A 147 -7.60 -11.21 7.90
CA GLU A 147 -7.13 -11.35 9.29
C GLU A 147 -8.32 -11.48 10.25
N ASP A 148 -8.11 -12.23 11.33
CA ASP A 148 -9.05 -12.32 12.44
C ASP A 148 -8.48 -11.56 13.65
N TYR A 149 -9.03 -10.38 13.92
CA TYR A 149 -8.70 -9.55 15.08
C TYR A 149 -9.33 -10.07 16.36
N VAL A 150 -8.81 -11.20 16.83
CA VAL A 150 -9.27 -11.92 18.02
C VAL A 150 -8.11 -12.39 18.91
N PRO A 151 -8.30 -12.53 20.24
CA PRO A 151 -7.20 -12.82 21.16
C PRO A 151 -6.55 -14.19 20.93
N PHE A 152 -7.31 -15.16 20.43
CA PHE A 152 -6.81 -16.50 20.13
C PHE A 152 -6.03 -16.57 18.81
N GLN A 153 -5.95 -15.47 18.06
CA GLN A 153 -5.04 -15.27 16.93
C GLN A 153 -3.91 -14.28 17.25
N CYS A 154 -3.68 -14.00 18.54
CA CYS A 154 -2.76 -12.97 19.03
C CYS A 154 -3.11 -11.54 18.59
N GLY A 155 -4.28 -11.31 17.99
CA GLY A 155 -4.75 -10.00 17.55
C GLY A 155 -5.41 -9.18 18.67
N PRO A 156 -5.52 -7.85 18.51
CA PRO A 156 -6.42 -7.04 19.31
C PRO A 156 -7.87 -7.48 19.07
N VAL A 157 -8.80 -7.14 19.98
CA VAL A 157 -10.25 -7.29 19.72
C VAL A 157 -10.72 -6.02 19.03
N LEU A 158 -11.10 -6.12 17.76
CA LEU A 158 -11.68 -5.00 17.00
C LEU A 158 -13.13 -5.30 16.67
N ASP A 159 -14.00 -4.33 16.91
CA ASP A 159 -15.40 -4.34 16.44
C ASP A 159 -15.46 -3.51 15.15
N LEU A 160 -15.34 -4.19 14.00
CA LEU A 160 -15.08 -3.52 12.72
C LEU A 160 -16.30 -2.80 12.15
N ASP A 161 -17.52 -3.18 12.55
CA ASP A 161 -18.75 -2.54 12.06
C ASP A 161 -19.26 -1.41 12.96
N THR A 162 -18.37 -0.79 13.74
CA THR A 162 -18.69 0.45 14.49
C THR A 162 -18.91 1.66 13.58
N GLY A 163 -18.49 1.61 12.31
CA GLY A 163 -18.53 2.74 11.37
C GLY A 163 -17.32 3.66 11.45
N ASP A 164 -16.39 3.40 12.37
CA ASP A 164 -15.18 4.21 12.59
C ASP A 164 -13.93 3.64 11.89
N PHE A 165 -14.09 2.54 11.14
CA PHE A 165 -13.00 1.87 10.46
C PHE A 165 -13.01 2.10 8.95
N VAL A 166 -11.81 2.10 8.37
CA VAL A 166 -11.58 2.02 6.92
C VAL A 166 -10.62 0.87 6.66
N THR A 167 -10.85 0.11 5.60
CA THR A 167 -9.86 -0.82 5.08
C THR A 167 -9.11 -0.23 3.90
N VAL A 168 -7.81 -0.51 3.79
CA VAL A 168 -6.92 0.00 2.75
C VAL A 168 -6.00 -1.12 2.30
N ILE A 169 -5.81 -1.24 0.98
CA ILE A 169 -4.67 -2.00 0.42
C ILE A 169 -3.57 -1.00 0.12
N THR A 170 -2.37 -1.25 0.63
CA THR A 170 -1.16 -0.49 0.27
C THR A 170 -0.27 -1.29 -0.67
N ILE A 171 0.63 -0.57 -1.35
CA ILE A 171 1.78 -1.12 -2.04
C ILE A 171 3.02 -0.74 -1.24
N GLU A 172 3.62 -1.72 -0.59
CA GLU A 172 4.75 -1.58 0.33
C GLU A 172 6.07 -1.83 -0.39
N PRO A 173 7.13 -1.03 -0.13
CA PRO A 173 8.47 -1.33 -0.62
C PRO A 173 8.97 -2.66 -0.03
N SER A 174 9.76 -3.41 -0.78
CA SER A 174 10.42 -4.63 -0.32
C SER A 174 11.94 -4.49 -0.48
N PRO A 175 12.73 -4.48 0.62
CA PRO A 175 12.32 -4.62 2.01
C PRO A 175 11.59 -3.39 2.56
N ASP A 176 10.58 -3.64 3.40
CA ASP A 176 9.87 -2.61 4.15
C ASP A 176 10.57 -2.35 5.49
N ASN A 177 10.71 -1.09 5.87
CA ASN A 177 11.38 -0.65 7.09
C ASN A 177 10.48 0.18 8.01
N LEU A 178 9.19 0.32 7.71
CA LEU A 178 8.23 1.05 8.54
C LEU A 178 7.03 0.18 8.91
N PRO A 179 6.53 0.27 10.15
CA PRO A 179 5.34 -0.49 10.58
C PRO A 179 4.02 0.20 10.21
N MET A 180 4.04 1.27 9.41
CA MET A 180 2.88 2.09 9.09
C MET A 180 2.52 1.94 7.61
N PRO A 181 1.22 1.99 7.23
CA PRO A 181 0.79 1.85 5.85
C PRO A 181 1.51 2.85 4.93
N PHE A 182 2.13 2.36 3.85
CA PHE A 182 2.82 3.22 2.89
C PHE A 182 1.85 4.12 2.11
N GLN A 183 2.40 5.17 1.49
CA GLN A 183 1.59 6.20 0.84
C GLN A 183 0.84 5.70 -0.41
N LEU A 184 1.37 4.68 -1.09
CA LEU A 184 0.76 4.10 -2.28
C LEU A 184 -0.43 3.23 -1.87
N LYS A 185 -1.64 3.73 -2.07
CA LYS A 185 -2.88 3.07 -1.64
C LYS A 185 -3.76 2.85 -2.87
N PRO A 186 -3.62 1.75 -3.62
CA PRO A 186 -4.46 1.52 -4.80
C PRO A 186 -5.95 1.34 -4.48
N LEU A 187 -6.31 0.79 -3.31
CA LEU A 187 -7.70 0.53 -2.95
C LEU A 187 -8.00 0.97 -1.51
N ALA A 188 -9.19 1.52 -1.29
CA ALA A 188 -9.72 1.77 0.05
C ALA A 188 -11.25 1.61 0.09
N GLY A 189 -11.80 1.29 1.27
CA GLY A 189 -13.23 1.21 1.52
C GLY A 189 -13.56 1.51 2.97
N ALA A 190 -14.64 2.25 3.22
CA ALA A 190 -15.18 2.40 4.57
C ALA A 190 -15.79 1.08 5.05
N ILE A 191 -15.73 0.80 6.35
CA ILE A 191 -16.44 -0.32 6.97
C ILE A 191 -17.70 0.23 7.62
N PRO A 192 -18.88 0.12 6.98
CA PRO A 192 -20.12 0.72 7.50
C PRO A 192 -20.70 -0.06 8.68
N THR A 193 -21.68 0.53 9.38
CA THR A 193 -22.32 -0.11 10.54
C THR A 193 -23.21 -1.30 10.24
N ASP A 194 -23.45 -1.58 8.97
CA ASP A 194 -24.20 -2.73 8.48
C ASP A 194 -23.32 -3.66 7.63
N ALA A 195 -21.99 -3.60 7.81
CA ALA A 195 -21.03 -4.34 6.98
C ALA A 195 -21.18 -5.88 7.03
N GLN A 196 -21.71 -6.42 8.12
CA GLN A 196 -21.86 -7.87 8.28
C GLN A 196 -22.84 -8.49 7.27
N GLY A 197 -22.50 -9.68 6.76
CA GLY A 197 -23.39 -10.47 5.92
C GLY A 197 -23.50 -10.00 4.46
N GLN A 198 -22.68 -9.05 4.02
CA GLN A 198 -22.67 -8.52 2.65
C GLN A 198 -21.25 -8.28 2.12
N ASN A 199 -21.12 -8.22 0.79
CA ASN A 199 -19.86 -7.80 0.16
C ASN A 199 -19.76 -6.27 0.24
N ASN A 200 -18.73 -5.78 0.92
CA ASN A 200 -18.48 -4.36 1.09
C ASN A 200 -17.49 -3.89 0.01
N PRO A 201 -17.83 -2.86 -0.79
CA PRO A 201 -17.00 -2.44 -1.91
C PRO A 201 -15.79 -1.63 -1.45
N MET A 202 -14.69 -1.77 -2.20
CA MET A 202 -13.52 -0.91 -2.17
C MET A 202 -13.37 -0.21 -3.53
N THR A 203 -12.93 1.03 -3.51
CA THR A 203 -12.77 1.85 -4.71
C THR A 203 -11.30 2.13 -4.99
N ASN A 204 -10.97 2.31 -6.27
CA ASN A 204 -9.64 2.69 -6.70
C ASN A 204 -9.29 4.10 -6.21
N GLN A 205 -8.10 4.22 -5.59
CA GLN A 205 -7.56 5.44 -5.01
C GLN A 205 -6.21 5.84 -5.67
N ALA A 206 -5.77 5.14 -6.71
CA ALA A 206 -4.47 5.34 -7.36
C ALA A 206 -4.30 6.79 -7.86
N ALA A 207 -5.34 7.37 -8.47
CA ALA A 207 -5.29 8.75 -8.97
C ALA A 207 -5.03 9.80 -7.88
N ASP A 208 -5.47 9.54 -6.65
CA ASP A 208 -5.32 10.47 -5.52
C ASP A 208 -4.05 10.20 -4.69
N THR A 209 -3.50 8.98 -4.77
CA THR A 209 -2.45 8.51 -3.85
C THR A 209 -1.11 8.28 -4.54
N PHE A 210 -1.10 8.10 -5.86
CA PHE A 210 0.15 7.87 -6.59
C PHE A 210 0.88 9.20 -6.81
N PRO A 211 2.14 9.32 -6.37
CA PRO A 211 2.88 10.56 -6.47
C PRO A 211 3.21 10.88 -7.93
N THR A 212 3.10 12.16 -8.26
CA THR A 212 3.59 12.75 -9.51
C THR A 212 4.45 13.96 -9.18
N GLY A 213 5.28 14.40 -10.13
CA GLY A 213 6.12 15.58 -9.94
C GLY A 213 6.73 16.08 -11.23
N LEU A 214 7.33 17.27 -11.17
CA LEU A 214 8.09 17.86 -12.26
C LEU A 214 9.56 17.93 -11.86
N GLY A 215 10.42 17.28 -12.64
CA GLY A 215 11.87 17.44 -12.57
C GLY A 215 12.35 18.45 -13.61
N GLN A 216 13.31 19.30 -13.26
CA GLN A 216 13.90 20.28 -14.17
C GLN A 216 15.43 20.30 -14.03
N LEU A 217 16.12 20.26 -15.16
CA LEU A 217 17.57 20.41 -15.23
C LEU A 217 17.91 21.90 -15.36
N TYR A 218 18.55 22.45 -14.33
CA TYR A 218 19.00 23.83 -14.33
C TYR A 218 20.49 23.93 -14.66
N THR A 219 20.84 24.73 -15.66
CA THR A 219 22.23 25.08 -16.00
C THR A 219 22.64 26.46 -15.46
N GLY A 220 21.76 27.14 -14.72
CA GLY A 220 22.00 28.43 -14.05
C GLY A 220 22.32 28.30 -12.55
N PRO A 221 22.58 29.42 -11.83
CA PRO A 221 22.76 29.38 -10.38
C PRO A 221 21.53 28.78 -9.70
N THR A 222 21.75 27.82 -8.79
CA THR A 222 20.73 27.00 -8.14
C THR A 222 19.60 27.88 -7.58
N PRO A 223 18.33 27.69 -8.01
CA PRO A 223 17.21 28.30 -7.32
C PRO A 223 17.19 27.83 -5.86
N ALA A 224 16.83 28.72 -4.94
CA ALA A 224 16.55 28.31 -3.56
C ALA A 224 15.31 27.41 -3.57
N ILE A 225 15.50 26.10 -3.46
CA ILE A 225 14.41 25.15 -3.30
C ILE A 225 14.09 25.08 -1.81
N GLU A 226 12.92 25.60 -1.41
CA GLU A 226 12.32 25.24 -0.12
C GLU A 226 11.60 23.90 -0.31
N SER A 227 12.21 22.82 0.19
CA SER A 227 11.56 21.51 0.30
C SER A 227 10.89 21.39 1.66
N THR A 228 9.60 21.03 1.69
CA THR A 228 8.91 20.57 2.90
C THR A 228 9.06 19.06 3.13
N TRP A 229 9.58 18.34 2.14
CA TRP A 229 9.97 16.94 2.26
C TRP A 229 11.34 16.87 2.97
N GLY A 230 11.55 15.84 3.79
CA GLY A 230 12.85 15.56 4.42
C GLY A 230 13.99 15.42 3.40
N SER A 231 15.21 15.12 3.87
CA SER A 231 16.43 15.14 3.03
C SER A 231 16.28 14.32 1.75
N VAL A 232 16.05 15.00 0.62
CA VAL A 232 16.11 14.42 -0.72
C VAL A 232 17.58 14.23 -1.07
N LYS A 233 18.03 12.97 -1.15
CA LYS A 233 19.32 12.62 -1.74
C LYS A 233 19.09 12.32 -3.22
N ALA A 234 19.52 13.21 -4.10
CA ALA A 234 19.55 12.94 -5.53
C ALA A 234 20.96 12.50 -5.93
N LEU A 235 21.08 11.28 -6.46
CA LEU A 235 22.31 10.72 -7.01
C LEU A 235 22.24 10.78 -8.53
N TYR A 236 23.16 11.53 -9.12
CA TYR A 236 23.30 11.68 -10.57
C TYR A 236 24.54 10.89 -11.02
N ARG A 237 24.37 9.99 -12.00
CA ARG A 237 25.49 9.34 -12.71
C ARG A 237 25.44 9.69 -14.18
#